data_AF-A0A971ATM6-F1
#
_entry.id   AF-A0A971ATM6-F1
#
_cell.length_a   1.000
_cell.length_b   1.000
_cell.length_c   1.000
_cell.angle_alpha   90.00
_cell.angle_beta   90.00
_cell.angle_gamma   90.00
#
_symmetry.space_group_name_H-M   'P 1'
#
loop_
_entity.id
_entity.type
_entity.pdbx_description
1 polymer ?
#
loop_
_entity_poly.entity_id
_entity_poly.type
_entity_poly.pdbx_seq_one_letter_code
_entity_poly.pdbx_strand_id
1 'polypeptide(L)'
;MKNKNFWISALAVLLVFSLLWGFSENRRAADLKIATENQNQRAFNDFVSNLDELETNLAKSKVAGTPLQQVYYLSQTKLQSEITVKDLSLLPAKEFGLPYVDQFLNQIGEFSESLSQQIVKGNRPNQEQEETLSSIHDRLIEVNRKIQEIAVNLQASNIVWVDQPSPPWMPGKETATAAQAEEGEASKPASVRSSLEQLDASLQKLPPLTYSGQKDTHATPEPLGLPDFKVDEENARQAAQEFIKSIG
;
A
#
# COMPACT_ATOMS: atom_id res chain seq x y z
N MET A 1 25.62 4.32 -61.22
CA MET A 1 26.22 3.84 -59.93
C MET A 1 26.49 4.95 -58.90
N LYS A 2 26.53 6.25 -59.27
CA LYS A 2 26.81 7.36 -58.33
C LYS A 2 25.76 7.56 -57.20
N ASN A 3 24.53 7.10 -57.38
CA ASN A 3 23.42 7.39 -56.47
C ASN A 3 23.39 6.45 -55.26
N LYS A 4 23.92 5.22 -55.40
CA LYS A 4 23.90 4.20 -54.34
C LYS A 4 24.77 4.61 -53.14
N ASN A 5 25.92 5.23 -53.40
CA ASN A 5 26.85 5.68 -52.35
C ASN A 5 26.29 6.88 -51.57
N PHE A 6 25.47 7.72 -52.22
CA PHE A 6 24.76 8.82 -51.55
C PHE A 6 23.72 8.31 -50.56
N TRP A 7 22.90 7.33 -50.97
CA TRP A 7 21.92 6.70 -50.06
C TRP A 7 22.57 5.97 -48.89
N ILE A 8 23.70 5.28 -49.12
CA ILE A 8 24.46 4.61 -48.05
C ILE A 8 25.03 5.65 -47.06
N SER A 9 25.58 6.76 -47.56
CA SER A 9 26.10 7.84 -46.73
C SER A 9 25.00 8.52 -45.90
N ALA A 10 23.86 8.83 -46.54
CA ALA A 10 22.69 9.40 -45.86
C ALA A 10 22.14 8.47 -44.76
N LEU A 11 22.07 7.17 -45.04
CA LEU A 11 21.65 6.17 -44.06
C LEU A 11 22.63 6.07 -42.89
N ALA A 12 23.94 6.13 -43.16
CA ALA A 12 24.96 6.12 -42.12
C ALA A 12 24.88 7.36 -41.20
N VAL A 13 24.63 8.54 -41.77
CA VAL A 13 24.44 9.78 -40.99
C VAL A 13 23.17 9.69 -40.13
N LEU A 14 22.07 9.16 -40.68
CA LEU A 14 20.82 8.97 -39.95
C LEU A 14 20.98 7.97 -38.81
N LEU A 15 21.72 6.88 -39.04
CA LEU A 15 22.06 5.89 -38.01
C LEU A 15 22.85 6.53 -36.85
N VAL A 16 23.90 7.31 -37.16
CA VAL A 16 24.71 7.99 -36.15
C VAL A 16 23.86 8.99 -35.36
N PHE A 17 22.99 9.75 -36.03
CA PHE A 17 22.07 10.67 -35.38
C PHE A 17 21.09 9.95 -34.43
N SER A 18 20.52 8.82 -34.88
CA SER A 18 19.63 7.99 -34.07
C SER A 18 20.34 7.40 -32.84
N LEU A 19 21.59 6.96 -32.99
CA LEU A 19 22.40 6.45 -31.87
C LEU A 19 22.73 7.55 -30.85
N LEU A 20 23.09 8.76 -31.32
CA LEU A 20 23.34 9.91 -30.44
C LEU A 20 22.07 10.34 -29.70
N TRP A 21 20.93 10.38 -30.39
CA TRP A 21 19.64 10.69 -29.80
C TRP A 21 19.25 9.65 -28.75
N GLY A 22 19.32 8.36 -29.09
CA GLY A 22 19.02 7.26 -28.18
C GLY A 22 19.91 7.24 -26.95
N PHE A 23 21.20 7.57 -27.10
CA PHE A 23 22.11 7.71 -25.96
C PHE A 23 21.74 8.89 -25.05
N SER A 24 21.37 10.05 -25.63
CA SER A 24 20.93 11.21 -24.86
C SER A 24 19.63 10.94 -24.10
N GLU A 25 18.70 10.22 -24.73
CA GLU A 25 17.41 9.86 -24.15
C GLU A 25 17.57 8.85 -23.01
N ASN A 26 18.45 7.85 -23.19
CA ASN A 26 18.75 6.88 -22.14
C ASN A 26 19.39 7.53 -20.90
N ARG A 27 20.24 8.55 -21.09
CA ARG A 27 20.79 9.33 -19.97
C ARG A 27 19.71 10.13 -19.24
N ARG A 28 18.85 10.83 -19.97
CA ARG A 28 17.72 11.56 -19.37
C ARG A 28 16.78 10.64 -18.60
N ALA A 29 16.47 9.46 -19.15
CA ALA A 29 15.66 8.46 -18.48
C ALA A 29 16.34 7.93 -17.19
N ALA A 30 17.66 7.72 -17.22
CA ALA A 30 18.42 7.31 -16.04
C ALA A 30 18.42 8.39 -14.94
N ASP A 31 18.65 9.65 -15.30
CA ASP A 31 18.65 10.77 -14.35
C ASP A 31 17.26 10.96 -13.72
N LEU A 32 16.19 10.89 -14.51
CA LEU A 32 14.82 10.96 -14.02
C LEU A 32 14.50 9.79 -13.07
N LYS A 33 14.93 8.58 -13.41
CA LYS A 33 14.74 7.40 -12.55
C LYS A 33 15.41 7.58 -11.19
N ILE A 34 16.65 8.07 -11.16
CA ILE A 34 17.38 8.35 -9.92
C ILE A 34 16.66 9.44 -9.10
N ALA A 35 16.18 10.49 -9.75
CA ALA A 35 15.45 11.57 -9.08
C ALA A 35 14.14 11.06 -8.44
N THR A 36 13.36 10.27 -9.18
CA THR A 36 12.13 9.64 -8.65
C THR A 36 12.45 8.66 -7.53
N GLU A 37 13.50 7.86 -7.67
CA GLU A 37 13.93 6.92 -6.64
C GLU A 37 14.29 7.67 -5.36
N ASN A 38 15.11 8.72 -5.44
CA ASN A 38 15.47 9.59 -4.30
C ASN A 38 14.26 10.22 -3.61
N GLN A 39 13.26 10.65 -4.39
CA GLN A 39 12.01 11.18 -3.85
C GLN A 39 11.23 10.10 -3.09
N ASN A 40 11.10 8.91 -3.66
CA ASN A 40 10.45 7.77 -3.00
C ASN A 40 11.19 7.35 -1.73
N GLN A 41 12.54 7.40 -1.72
CA GLN A 41 13.32 7.10 -0.50
C GLN A 41 13.01 8.06 0.62
N ARG A 42 12.94 9.36 0.30
CA ARG A 42 12.60 10.38 1.26
C ARG A 42 11.19 10.19 1.79
N ALA A 43 10.21 10.05 0.90
CA ALA A 43 8.81 9.84 1.27
C ALA A 43 8.63 8.58 2.12
N PHE A 44 9.35 7.50 1.83
CA PHE A 44 9.33 6.29 2.64
C PHE A 44 9.91 6.49 4.03
N ASN A 45 11.04 7.19 4.16
CA ASN A 45 11.61 7.49 5.47
C ASN A 45 10.71 8.44 6.29
N ASP A 46 10.11 9.43 5.63
CA ASP A 46 9.13 10.32 6.25
C ASP A 46 7.92 9.51 6.72
N PHE A 47 7.39 8.60 5.89
CA PHE A 47 6.31 7.67 6.25
C PHE A 47 6.68 6.79 7.46
N VAL A 48 7.86 6.17 7.47
CA VAL A 48 8.35 5.35 8.60
C VAL A 48 8.38 6.16 9.89
N SER A 49 8.94 7.37 9.85
CA SER A 49 9.04 8.26 11.01
C SER A 49 7.66 8.72 11.49
N ASN A 50 6.79 9.06 10.56
CA ASN A 50 5.45 9.57 10.85
C ASN A 50 4.53 8.48 11.42
N LEU A 51 4.71 7.23 10.99
CA LEU A 51 4.02 6.07 11.53
C LEU A 51 4.49 5.71 12.96
N ASP A 52 5.79 5.86 13.24
CA ASP A 52 6.35 5.72 14.60
C ASP A 52 5.81 6.80 15.55
N GLU A 53 5.74 8.05 15.08
CA GLU A 53 5.17 9.16 15.85
C GLU A 53 3.65 8.98 16.06
N LEU A 54 2.94 8.44 15.08
CA LEU A 54 1.51 8.12 15.18
C LEU A 54 1.26 7.11 16.31
N GLU A 55 2.03 6.02 16.34
CA GLU A 55 1.95 5.00 17.39
C GLU A 55 2.30 5.59 18.75
N THR A 56 3.40 6.34 18.82
CA THR A 56 3.85 6.97 20.06
C THR A 56 2.78 7.89 20.64
N ASN A 57 2.11 8.70 19.82
CA ASN A 57 1.03 9.58 20.27
C ASN A 57 -0.20 8.78 20.69
N LEU A 58 -0.56 7.73 19.95
CA LEU A 58 -1.67 6.85 20.31
C LEU A 58 -1.42 6.14 21.65
N ALA A 59 -0.21 5.61 21.84
CA ALA A 59 0.22 4.98 23.09
C ALA A 59 0.12 5.95 24.27
N LYS A 60 0.64 7.17 24.10
CA LYS A 60 0.55 8.25 25.11
C LYS A 60 -0.90 8.63 25.42
N SER A 61 -1.79 8.59 24.43
CA SER A 61 -3.22 8.84 24.66
C SER A 61 -3.87 7.77 25.53
N LYS A 62 -3.49 6.50 25.36
CA LYS A 62 -4.01 5.37 26.13
C LYS A 62 -3.57 5.41 27.60
N VAL A 63 -2.35 5.88 27.87
CA VAL A 63 -1.79 5.94 29.23
C VAL A 63 -1.84 7.34 29.86
N ALA A 64 -2.54 8.28 29.23
CA ALA A 64 -2.62 9.66 29.70
C ALA A 64 -3.26 9.76 31.10
N GLY A 65 -2.63 10.53 32.00
CA GLY A 65 -3.08 10.65 33.39
C GLY A 65 -4.24 11.64 33.59
N THR A 66 -4.56 12.45 32.59
CA THR A 66 -5.65 13.44 32.66
C THR A 66 -6.43 13.51 31.35
N PRO A 67 -7.73 13.87 31.38
CA PRO A 67 -8.54 14.06 30.16
C PRO A 67 -7.93 15.06 29.18
N LEU A 68 -7.32 16.15 29.67
CA LEU A 68 -6.68 17.15 28.81
C LEU A 68 -5.44 16.58 28.07
N GLN A 69 -4.62 15.78 28.76
CA GLN A 69 -3.50 15.09 28.12
C GLN A 69 -3.99 14.06 27.09
N GLN A 70 -5.06 13.33 27.41
CA GLN A 70 -5.65 12.36 26.50
C GLN A 70 -6.15 13.05 25.22
N VAL A 71 -6.88 14.15 25.34
CA VAL A 71 -7.33 14.97 24.21
C VAL A 71 -6.16 15.50 23.39
N TYR A 72 -5.10 15.98 24.04
CA TYR A 72 -3.90 16.46 23.36
C TYR A 72 -3.29 15.36 22.49
N TYR A 73 -3.01 14.19 23.05
CA TYR A 73 -2.40 13.09 22.30
C TYR A 73 -3.32 12.51 21.22
N LEU A 74 -4.63 12.44 21.44
CA LEU A 74 -5.59 12.04 20.40
C LEU A 74 -5.63 13.07 19.25
N SER A 75 -5.54 14.36 19.55
CA SER A 75 -5.47 15.41 18.52
C SER A 75 -4.17 15.32 17.71
N GLN A 76 -3.05 15.04 18.37
CA GLN A 76 -1.76 14.78 17.70
C GLN A 76 -1.85 13.51 16.83
N THR A 77 -2.48 12.45 17.33
CA THR A 77 -2.69 11.21 16.59
C THR A 77 -3.51 11.45 15.32
N LYS A 78 -4.59 12.26 15.41
CA LYS A 78 -5.37 12.66 14.24
C LYS A 78 -4.51 13.36 13.19
N LEU A 79 -3.80 14.42 13.59
CA LEU A 79 -2.96 15.18 12.66
C LEU A 79 -1.87 14.31 12.03
N GLN A 80 -1.22 13.48 12.85
CA GLN A 80 -0.16 12.59 12.41
C GLN A 80 -0.67 11.54 11.42
N SER A 81 -1.90 11.06 11.61
CA SER A 81 -2.55 10.14 10.69
C SER A 81 -2.74 10.76 9.31
N GLU A 82 -3.20 12.02 9.24
CA GLU A 82 -3.38 12.74 7.98
C GLU A 82 -2.04 12.93 7.23
N ILE A 83 -0.97 13.24 7.97
CA ILE A 83 0.39 13.34 7.43
C ILE A 83 0.85 11.98 6.89
N THR A 84 0.64 10.92 7.66
CA THR A 84 1.08 9.56 7.30
C THR A 84 0.36 9.05 6.04
N VAL A 85 -0.94 9.32 5.89
CA VAL A 85 -1.72 9.04 4.67
C VAL A 85 -1.15 9.78 3.47
N LYS A 86 -0.77 11.05 3.64
CA LYS A 86 -0.14 11.82 2.57
C LYS A 86 1.19 11.20 2.14
N ASP A 87 2.04 10.79 3.08
CA ASP A 87 3.33 10.18 2.73
C ASP A 87 3.14 8.79 2.08
N LEU A 88 2.14 8.03 2.54
CA LEU A 88 1.73 6.76 1.92
C LEU A 88 1.40 6.94 0.43
N SER A 89 0.71 8.02 0.07
CA SER A 89 0.32 8.31 -1.32
C SER A 89 1.50 8.56 -2.27
N LEU A 90 2.69 8.84 -1.70
CA LEU A 90 3.93 9.06 -2.45
C LEU A 90 4.74 7.77 -2.60
N LEU A 91 4.34 6.68 -1.94
CA LEU A 91 5.06 5.41 -2.01
C LEU A 91 4.79 4.69 -3.34
N PRO A 92 5.77 3.92 -3.84
CA PRO A 92 5.58 3.12 -5.04
C PRO A 92 4.55 2.00 -4.77
N ALA A 93 3.43 2.04 -5.48
CA ALA A 93 2.39 1.01 -5.45
C ALA A 93 1.95 0.60 -6.87
N LYS A 94 1.19 -0.50 -6.97
CA LYS A 94 0.48 -0.89 -8.20
C LYS A 94 -0.67 0.06 -8.51
N GLU A 95 -1.37 -0.21 -9.59
CA GLU A 95 -2.49 0.59 -10.14
C GLU A 95 -3.57 0.97 -9.10
N PHE A 96 -3.74 0.18 -8.02
CA PHE A 96 -4.74 0.41 -6.97
C PHE A 96 -4.19 0.90 -5.62
N GLY A 97 -2.89 1.20 -5.50
CA GLY A 97 -2.32 1.71 -4.25
C GLY A 97 -2.21 0.67 -3.13
N LEU A 98 -2.29 1.15 -1.88
CA LEU A 98 -2.29 0.38 -0.63
C LEU A 98 -3.59 0.67 0.15
N PRO A 99 -4.75 0.22 -0.35
CA PRO A 99 -6.06 0.66 0.13
C PRO A 99 -6.35 0.29 1.58
N TYR A 100 -5.86 -0.86 2.06
CA TYR A 100 -6.08 -1.28 3.44
C TYR A 100 -5.22 -0.49 4.42
N VAL A 101 -3.97 -0.19 4.06
CA VAL A 101 -3.12 0.71 4.86
C VAL A 101 -3.73 2.11 4.91
N ASP A 102 -4.17 2.64 3.77
CA ASP A 102 -4.81 3.95 3.68
C ASP A 102 -6.08 4.03 4.55
N GLN A 103 -6.97 3.05 4.40
CA GLN A 103 -8.20 2.98 5.21
C GLN A 103 -7.88 2.87 6.70
N PHE A 104 -6.96 1.99 7.07
CA PHE A 104 -6.58 1.78 8.46
C PHE A 104 -6.09 3.10 9.09
N LEU A 105 -5.18 3.83 8.44
CA LEU A 105 -4.70 5.11 8.92
C LEU A 105 -5.87 6.11 9.06
N ASN A 106 -6.70 6.28 8.03
CA ASN A 106 -7.87 7.17 8.11
C ASN A 106 -8.80 6.83 9.29
N GLN A 107 -9.04 5.54 9.56
CA GLN A 107 -9.83 5.10 10.71
C GLN A 107 -9.19 5.48 12.05
N ILE A 108 -7.86 5.44 12.18
CA ILE A 108 -7.14 5.92 13.38
C ILE A 108 -7.41 7.41 13.59
N GLY A 109 -7.29 8.20 12.53
CA GLY A 109 -7.53 9.65 12.59
C GLY A 109 -8.96 9.99 12.98
N GLU A 110 -9.95 9.37 12.31
CA GLU A 110 -11.38 9.59 12.58
C GLU A 110 -11.78 9.14 13.98
N PHE A 111 -11.30 7.98 14.43
CA PHE A 111 -11.55 7.48 15.79
C PHE A 111 -10.95 8.42 16.84
N SER A 112 -9.70 8.85 16.64
CA SER A 112 -9.01 9.76 17.56
C SER A 112 -9.72 11.11 17.68
N GLU A 113 -10.19 11.65 16.55
CA GLU A 113 -11.02 12.84 16.52
C GLU A 113 -12.33 12.64 17.28
N SER A 114 -13.07 11.56 16.99
CA SER A 114 -14.33 11.25 17.67
C SER A 114 -14.17 11.14 19.18
N LEU A 115 -13.15 10.39 19.62
CA LEU A 115 -12.86 10.16 21.03
C LEU A 115 -12.41 11.45 21.74
N SER A 116 -11.56 12.26 21.10
CA SER A 116 -11.14 13.55 21.66
C SER A 116 -12.32 14.51 21.84
N GLN A 117 -13.22 14.60 20.87
CA GLN A 117 -14.42 15.44 20.97
C GLN A 117 -15.36 14.97 22.09
N GLN A 118 -15.50 13.66 22.29
CA GLN A 118 -16.26 13.10 23.41
C GLN A 118 -15.66 13.50 24.76
N ILE A 119 -14.33 13.42 24.89
CA ILE A 119 -13.63 13.77 26.13
C ILE A 119 -13.71 15.27 26.42
N VAL A 120 -13.61 16.13 25.39
CA VAL A 120 -13.80 17.58 25.52
C VAL A 120 -15.20 17.92 26.04
N LYS A 121 -16.23 17.13 25.68
CA LYS A 121 -17.60 17.28 26.19
C LYS A 121 -17.78 16.79 27.64
N GLY A 122 -16.72 16.32 28.29
CA GLY A 122 -16.73 15.84 29.68
C GLY A 122 -17.08 14.36 29.84
N ASN A 123 -17.26 13.63 28.74
CA ASN A 123 -17.57 12.21 28.77
C ASN A 123 -16.29 11.38 28.78
N ARG A 124 -16.27 10.27 29.51
CA ARG A 124 -15.16 9.31 29.45
C ARG A 124 -15.36 8.32 28.30
N PRO A 125 -14.28 7.75 27.74
CA PRO A 125 -14.38 6.57 26.88
C PRO A 125 -15.17 5.46 27.57
N ASN A 126 -16.03 4.77 26.83
CA ASN A 126 -16.67 3.54 27.32
C ASN A 126 -15.75 2.33 27.09
N GLN A 127 -16.10 1.17 27.64
CA GLN A 127 -15.29 -0.04 27.53
C GLN A 127 -15.03 -0.45 26.07
N GLU A 128 -16.04 -0.38 25.20
CA GLU A 128 -15.92 -0.71 23.78
C GLU A 128 -14.92 0.20 23.05
N GLN A 129 -14.91 1.50 23.39
CA GLN A 129 -13.96 2.47 22.85
C GLN A 129 -12.54 2.24 23.37
N GLU A 130 -12.38 1.83 24.63
CA GLU A 130 -11.07 1.46 25.18
C GLU A 130 -10.51 0.17 24.54
N GLU A 131 -11.38 -0.81 24.28
CA GLU A 131 -11.04 -2.03 23.54
C GLU A 131 -10.67 -1.72 22.10
N THR A 132 -11.43 -0.85 21.43
CA THR A 132 -11.14 -0.36 20.08
C THR A 132 -9.79 0.36 20.04
N LEU A 133 -9.53 1.28 20.97
CA LEU A 133 -8.26 1.99 21.09
C LEU A 133 -7.08 1.03 21.25
N SER A 134 -7.25 -0.03 22.06
CA SER A 134 -6.24 -1.07 22.23
C SER A 134 -6.04 -1.89 20.95
N SER A 135 -7.11 -2.32 20.28
CA SER A 135 -7.01 -3.06 19.03
C SER A 135 -6.32 -2.24 17.92
N ILE A 136 -6.58 -0.94 17.85
CA ILE A 136 -5.91 -0.05 16.90
C ILE A 136 -4.41 -0.01 17.22
N HIS A 137 -4.06 0.23 18.49
CA HIS A 137 -2.68 0.33 18.92
C HIS A 137 -1.88 -0.96 18.66
N ASP A 138 -2.45 -2.12 18.97
CA ASP A 138 -1.78 -3.42 18.77
C ASP A 138 -1.53 -3.71 17.29
N ARG A 139 -2.48 -3.34 16.42
CA ARG A 139 -2.30 -3.43 14.96
C ARG A 139 -1.26 -2.45 14.46
N LEU A 140 -1.28 -1.22 14.97
CA LEU A 140 -0.32 -0.20 14.57
C LEU A 140 1.11 -0.60 14.93
N ILE A 141 1.33 -1.24 16.08
CA ILE A 141 2.61 -1.87 16.44
C ILE A 141 3.03 -2.90 15.39
N GLU A 142 2.11 -3.78 14.97
CA GLU A 142 2.43 -4.79 13.94
C GLU A 142 2.79 -4.15 12.60
N VAL A 143 2.04 -3.13 12.17
CA VAL A 143 2.33 -2.37 10.94
C VAL A 143 3.69 -1.69 11.05
N ASN A 144 3.95 -0.97 12.14
CA ASN A 144 5.23 -0.31 12.40
C ASN A 144 6.39 -1.30 12.33
N ARG A 145 6.27 -2.45 12.99
CA ARG A 145 7.29 -3.50 12.97
C ARG A 145 7.59 -3.97 11.54
N LYS A 146 6.55 -4.25 10.74
CA LYS A 146 6.71 -4.68 9.34
C LYS A 146 7.33 -3.59 8.47
N ILE A 147 6.92 -2.33 8.64
CA ILE A 147 7.48 -1.18 7.92
C ILE A 147 8.95 -0.95 8.28
N GLN A 148 9.31 -1.03 9.56
CA GLN A 148 10.70 -0.96 10.00
C GLN A 148 11.54 -2.12 9.43
N GLU A 149 10.99 -3.33 9.36
CA GLU A 149 11.65 -4.46 8.71
C GLU A 149 11.94 -4.19 7.23
N ILE A 150 11.00 -3.55 6.51
CA ILE A 150 11.22 -3.10 5.13
C ILE A 150 12.34 -2.06 5.06
N ALA A 151 12.35 -1.08 5.97
CA ALA A 151 13.38 -0.05 6.04
C ALA A 151 14.78 -0.63 6.28
N VAL A 152 14.90 -1.59 7.21
CA VAL A 152 16.16 -2.30 7.48
C VAL A 152 16.63 -3.10 6.27
N ASN A 153 15.72 -3.85 5.62
CA ASN A 153 16.05 -4.63 4.42
C ASN A 153 16.52 -3.75 3.26
N LEU A 154 15.88 -2.60 3.08
CA LEU A 154 16.27 -1.61 2.09
C LEU A 154 17.65 -1.02 2.39
N GLN A 155 17.92 -0.64 3.63
CA GLN A 155 19.23 -0.10 4.04
C GLN A 155 20.35 -1.14 3.88
N ALA A 156 20.04 -2.42 4.14
CA ALA A 156 20.96 -3.54 3.91
C ALA A 156 21.18 -3.85 2.41
N SER A 157 20.57 -3.10 1.49
CA SER A 157 20.58 -3.36 0.04
C SER A 157 20.07 -4.75 -0.34
N ASN A 158 19.20 -5.34 0.50
CA ASN A 158 18.63 -6.67 0.28
C ASN A 158 17.45 -6.61 -0.73
N ILE A 159 16.84 -5.44 -0.91
CA ILE A 159 15.69 -5.20 -1.79
C ILE A 159 15.89 -3.92 -2.63
N VAL A 160 15.30 -3.88 -3.82
CA VAL A 160 15.28 -2.68 -4.68
C VAL A 160 14.00 -1.87 -4.48
N TRP A 161 13.92 -0.61 -4.94
CA TRP A 161 12.72 0.22 -4.76
C TRP A 161 11.49 -0.27 -5.52
N VAL A 162 11.68 -0.52 -6.81
CA VAL A 162 10.64 -0.97 -7.72
C VAL A 162 11.21 -2.15 -8.50
N ASP A 163 10.36 -3.14 -8.77
CA ASP A 163 10.76 -4.29 -9.58
C ASP A 163 11.35 -3.78 -10.91
N GLN A 164 12.58 -4.18 -11.21
CA GLN A 164 13.20 -3.83 -12.48
C GLN A 164 12.71 -4.81 -13.55
N PRO A 165 11.98 -4.34 -14.58
CA PRO A 165 11.75 -5.16 -15.75
C PRO A 165 13.07 -5.31 -16.49
N SER A 166 13.49 -6.56 -16.66
CA SER A 166 14.63 -6.94 -17.48
C SER A 166 14.30 -6.63 -18.94
N PRO A 167 15.18 -5.95 -19.70
CA PRO A 167 14.91 -5.72 -21.12
C PRO A 167 14.76 -7.05 -21.87
N PRO A 168 13.85 -7.16 -22.87
CA PRO A 168 13.58 -8.42 -23.59
C PRO A 168 14.81 -9.03 -24.28
N TRP A 169 15.86 -8.23 -24.48
CA TRP A 169 17.11 -8.59 -25.14
C TRP A 169 18.22 -9.02 -24.16
N MET A 170 17.99 -8.98 -22.84
CA MET A 170 18.87 -9.54 -21.82
C MET A 170 18.33 -10.89 -21.33
N PRO A 171 18.75 -12.03 -21.90
CA PRO A 171 18.43 -13.33 -21.35
C PRO A 171 19.16 -13.53 -20.01
N GLY A 172 18.43 -13.88 -18.94
CA GLY A 172 19.02 -14.40 -17.71
C GLY A 172 19.14 -13.46 -16.50
N LYS A 173 18.52 -12.28 -16.52
CA LYS A 173 18.24 -11.54 -15.28
C LYS A 173 16.75 -11.49 -15.03
N GLU A 174 16.09 -12.63 -14.93
CA GLU A 174 14.77 -12.68 -14.31
C GLU A 174 14.97 -12.12 -12.89
N THR A 175 14.47 -10.91 -12.63
CA THR A 175 14.18 -10.49 -11.27
C THR A 175 13.34 -11.61 -10.67
N ALA A 176 13.83 -12.21 -9.57
CA ALA A 176 13.32 -13.44 -8.96
C ALA A 176 11.78 -13.48 -9.01
N THR A 177 11.26 -14.09 -10.07
CA THR A 177 9.84 -14.13 -10.39
C THR A 177 9.39 -15.47 -9.87
N ALA A 178 8.98 -15.52 -8.61
CA ALA A 178 8.07 -16.51 -7.99
C ALA A 178 8.31 -18.02 -8.23
N ALA A 179 9.30 -18.45 -9.02
CA ALA A 179 9.52 -19.81 -9.49
C ALA A 179 10.52 -20.57 -8.60
N GLN A 180 11.04 -19.92 -7.56
CA GLN A 180 11.71 -20.56 -6.42
C GLN A 180 10.87 -20.44 -5.15
N ALA A 181 9.54 -20.41 -5.29
CA ALA A 181 8.68 -20.80 -4.17
C ALA A 181 8.76 -22.33 -4.08
N GLU A 182 9.66 -22.84 -3.24
CA GLU A 182 9.38 -24.11 -2.58
C GLU A 182 8.01 -23.97 -1.90
N GLU A 183 7.09 -24.89 -2.20
CA GLU A 183 5.77 -24.95 -1.60
C GLU A 183 5.90 -24.95 -0.07
N GLY A 184 5.72 -23.79 0.57
CA GLY A 184 5.66 -23.69 2.03
C GLY A 184 6.19 -22.42 2.67
N GLU A 185 7.07 -21.65 2.02
CA GLU A 185 7.60 -20.40 2.60
C GLU A 185 7.12 -19.17 1.83
N ALA A 186 6.60 -18.18 2.56
CA ALA A 186 6.22 -16.89 2.01
C ALA A 186 7.43 -16.28 1.25
N SER A 187 7.27 -16.07 -0.06
CA SER A 187 8.33 -15.59 -0.93
C SER A 187 8.88 -14.25 -0.41
N LYS A 188 10.18 -14.22 -0.06
CA LYS A 188 10.84 -12.98 0.39
C LYS A 188 10.63 -11.88 -0.66
N PRO A 189 10.20 -10.69 -0.26
CA PRO A 189 9.91 -9.62 -1.23
C PRO A 189 11.20 -9.17 -1.92
N ALA A 190 11.14 -9.01 -3.25
CA ALA A 190 12.28 -8.58 -4.05
C ALA A 190 12.45 -7.05 -4.08
N SER A 191 11.39 -6.30 -3.76
CA SER A 191 11.36 -4.85 -3.76
C SER A 191 10.53 -4.25 -2.63
N VAL A 192 10.81 -2.99 -2.28
CA VAL A 192 9.99 -2.19 -1.33
C VAL A 192 8.52 -2.20 -1.75
N ARG A 193 8.24 -1.99 -3.04
CA ARG A 193 6.89 -2.10 -3.60
C ARG A 193 6.22 -3.43 -3.25
N SER A 194 6.90 -4.55 -3.54
CA SER A 194 6.35 -5.88 -3.26
C SER A 194 6.13 -6.13 -1.76
N SER A 195 7.02 -5.62 -0.90
CA SER A 195 6.86 -5.73 0.56
C SER A 195 5.66 -4.94 1.07
N LEU A 196 5.44 -3.73 0.53
CA LEU A 196 4.28 -2.90 0.87
C LEU A 196 2.97 -3.57 0.42
N GLU A 197 2.94 -4.17 -0.77
CA GLU A 197 1.78 -4.95 -1.24
C GLU A 197 1.51 -6.16 -0.35
N GLN A 198 2.56 -6.88 0.07
CA GLN A 198 2.41 -8.00 1.00
C GLN A 198 1.89 -7.54 2.37
N LEU A 199 2.33 -6.37 2.85
CA LEU A 199 1.82 -5.76 4.07
C LEU A 199 0.32 -5.45 3.94
N ASP A 200 -0.09 -4.76 2.88
CA ASP A 200 -1.49 -4.42 2.61
C ASP A 200 -2.38 -5.66 2.52
N ALA A 201 -1.94 -6.69 1.79
CA ALA A 201 -2.63 -7.97 1.71
C ALA A 201 -2.67 -8.72 3.06
N SER A 202 -1.67 -8.53 3.93
CA SER A 202 -1.68 -9.11 5.27
C SER A 202 -2.69 -8.39 6.18
N LEU A 203 -2.85 -7.07 6.02
CA LEU A 203 -3.84 -6.28 6.76
C LEU A 203 -5.28 -6.62 6.34
N GLN A 204 -5.50 -6.90 5.05
CA GLN A 204 -6.81 -7.35 4.55
C GLN A 204 -7.33 -8.61 5.27
N LYS A 205 -6.44 -9.48 5.74
CA LYS A 205 -6.81 -10.71 6.44
C LYS A 205 -7.18 -10.50 7.90
N LEU A 206 -6.83 -9.35 8.46
CA LEU A 206 -7.18 -9.05 9.84
C LEU A 206 -8.67 -8.71 9.92
N PRO A 207 -9.34 -9.02 11.04
CA PRO A 207 -10.74 -8.67 11.20
C PRO A 207 -10.91 -7.15 11.05
N PRO A 208 -12.06 -6.65 10.54
CA PRO A 208 -12.31 -5.22 10.47
C PRO A 208 -12.22 -4.61 11.87
N LEU A 209 -11.79 -3.34 11.96
CA LEU A 209 -11.86 -2.60 13.22
C LEU A 209 -13.33 -2.49 13.65
N THR A 210 -13.57 -2.58 14.96
CA THR A 210 -14.91 -2.42 15.55
C THR A 210 -15.47 -1.01 15.31
N TYR A 211 -14.59 -0.03 15.09
CA TYR A 211 -14.96 1.31 14.68
C TYR A 211 -15.22 1.35 13.18
N SER A 212 -16.51 1.49 12.82
CA SER A 212 -16.87 1.88 11.47
C SER A 212 -16.95 3.41 11.41
N GLY A 213 -15.94 4.04 10.80
CA GLY A 213 -15.84 5.51 10.68
C GLY A 213 -17.03 6.12 9.93
N GLN A 214 -17.18 7.44 10.00
CA GLN A 214 -18.30 8.13 9.32
C GLN A 214 -18.23 8.00 7.79
N LYS A 215 -17.07 7.62 7.25
CA LYS A 215 -16.81 7.46 5.81
C LYS A 215 -16.73 6.02 5.34
N ASP A 216 -16.94 5.03 6.20
CA ASP A 216 -16.83 3.63 5.78
C ASP A 216 -17.91 3.28 4.75
N THR A 217 -17.48 3.19 3.49
CA THR A 217 -18.30 2.75 2.36
C THR A 217 -18.06 1.29 2.00
N HIS A 218 -17.21 0.58 2.74
CA HIS A 218 -16.99 -0.84 2.60
C HIS A 218 -17.98 -1.65 3.44
N ALA A 219 -19.26 -1.57 3.09
CA ALA A 219 -20.11 -2.73 3.25
C ALA A 219 -19.57 -3.78 2.27
N THR A 220 -18.66 -4.63 2.73
CA THR A 220 -18.38 -5.88 2.03
C THR A 220 -19.61 -6.73 2.30
N PRO A 221 -20.54 -6.93 1.34
CA PRO A 221 -21.63 -7.86 1.56
C PRO A 221 -21.00 -9.18 1.98
N GLU A 222 -21.49 -9.75 3.08
CA GLU A 222 -21.06 -11.06 3.56
C GLU A 222 -21.06 -12.01 2.36
N PRO A 223 -19.94 -12.68 2.04
CA PRO A 223 -19.90 -13.58 0.91
C PRO A 223 -20.98 -14.63 1.15
N LEU A 224 -22.00 -14.68 0.31
CA LEU A 224 -23.20 -15.53 0.47
C LEU A 224 -22.91 -17.04 0.49
N GLY A 225 -21.64 -17.44 0.50
CA GLY A 225 -21.19 -18.81 0.44
C GLY A 225 -21.58 -19.49 -0.87
N LEU A 226 -21.04 -20.69 -1.10
CA LEU A 226 -21.74 -21.64 -1.95
C LEU A 226 -22.78 -22.33 -1.07
N PRO A 227 -24.04 -22.46 -1.49
CA PRO A 227 -25.01 -23.19 -0.72
C PRO A 227 -24.60 -24.67 -0.61
N ASP A 228 -24.88 -25.32 0.52
CA ASP A 228 -24.45 -26.70 0.84
C ASP A 228 -25.04 -27.80 -0.08
N PHE A 229 -25.82 -27.44 -1.10
CA PHE A 229 -26.36 -28.38 -2.07
C PHE A 229 -25.53 -28.41 -3.36
N LYS A 230 -25.34 -29.60 -3.93
CA LYS A 230 -24.76 -29.73 -5.27
C LYS A 230 -25.76 -29.19 -6.28
N VAL A 231 -25.37 -28.16 -7.02
CA VAL A 231 -26.16 -27.61 -8.11
C VAL A 231 -26.21 -28.63 -9.25
N ASP A 232 -27.40 -29.18 -9.50
CA ASP A 232 -27.70 -29.98 -10.68
C ASP A 232 -28.25 -29.09 -11.82
N GLU A 233 -28.34 -29.65 -13.03
CA GLU A 233 -28.77 -28.92 -14.23
C GLU A 233 -30.19 -28.34 -14.09
N GLU A 234 -31.06 -29.02 -13.36
CA GLU A 234 -32.45 -28.62 -13.14
C GLU A 234 -32.54 -27.38 -12.24
N ASN A 235 -31.78 -27.37 -11.13
CA ASN A 235 -31.69 -26.23 -10.22
C ASN A 235 -31.06 -25.02 -10.91
N ALA A 236 -30.04 -25.22 -11.74
CA ALA A 236 -29.42 -24.14 -12.52
C ALA A 236 -30.42 -23.51 -13.51
N ARG A 237 -31.25 -24.34 -14.15
CA ARG A 237 -32.25 -23.88 -15.12
C ARG A 237 -33.37 -23.07 -14.46
N GLN A 238 -33.83 -23.47 -13.27
CA GLN A 238 -34.83 -22.70 -12.52
C GLN A 238 -34.29 -21.34 -12.06
N ALA A 239 -33.08 -21.30 -11.49
CA ALA A 239 -32.45 -20.05 -11.07
C ALA A 239 -32.28 -19.06 -12.25
N ALA A 240 -31.91 -19.56 -13.44
CA ALA A 240 -31.79 -18.74 -14.64
C ALA A 240 -33.16 -18.17 -15.09
N GLN A 241 -34.24 -18.95 -15.00
CA GLN A 241 -35.58 -18.48 -15.35
C GLN A 241 -36.11 -17.43 -14.35
N GLU A 242 -35.85 -17.62 -13.06
CA GLU A 242 -36.21 -16.64 -12.02
C GLU A 242 -35.42 -15.34 -12.18
N PHE A 243 -34.12 -15.44 -12.44
CA PHE A 243 -33.28 -14.27 -12.69
C PHE A 243 -33.80 -13.46 -13.88
N ILE A 244 -34.07 -14.11 -15.03
CA ILE A 244 -34.62 -13.45 -16.23
C ILE A 244 -35.96 -12.76 -15.93
N LYS A 245 -36.81 -13.35 -15.08
CA LYS A 245 -38.06 -12.71 -14.65
C LYS A 245 -37.86 -11.51 -13.72
N SER A 246 -36.76 -11.46 -12.96
CA SER A 246 -36.46 -10.32 -12.07
C SER A 246 -35.87 -9.11 -12.78
N ILE A 247 -35.24 -9.31 -13.95
CA ILE A 247 -34.66 -8.24 -14.78
C ILE A 247 -35.53 -7.87 -15.99
N GLY A 248 -36.73 -8.45 -16.10
CA GLY A 248 -37.71 -8.22 -17.16
C GLY A 248 -38.97 -7.52 -16.68
#